data_AF-A0AA96U171-F1
#
_entry.id   AF-A0AA96U171-F1
#
_cell.length_a   1.000
_cell.length_b   1.000
_cell.length_c   1.000
_cell.angle_alpha   90.00
_cell.angle_beta   90.00
_cell.angle_gamma   90.00
#
_symmetry.space_group_name_H-M   'P 1'
#
loop_
_entity.id
_entity.type
_entity.pdbx_description
1 polymer ?
#
loop_
_entity_poly.entity_id
_entity_poly.type
_entity_poly.pdbx_seq_one_letter_code
_entity_poly.pdbx_strand_id
1 'polypeptide(L)'
;MQKGRIKNLLKLTNLERLKYPIGKPDIPTVISSEKINEWIIILEEFPAKLELLVKNLSEEQLNTLYRDGGWSVRQVIHHCADSHHNSYTRFKWALTEEEPVIKTYYEARWAELFDSKTAPIQLSLNSLKALHAKWVYLLKGLTDDDLNKCFIHPDGNEKVSLKENIGIYAWHCNHHYQHINQLLLIKKWL
;
A
#
# COMPACT_ATOMS: atom_id res chain seq x y z
N MET A 1 7.37 21.02 34.32
CA MET A 1 8.05 20.65 33.05
C MET A 1 7.98 19.15 32.70
N GLN A 2 8.10 18.21 33.65
CA GLN A 2 8.16 16.76 33.35
C GLN A 2 6.86 16.13 32.81
N LYS A 3 5.68 16.53 33.34
CA LYS A 3 4.36 16.00 32.88
C LYS A 3 4.02 16.34 31.42
N GLY A 4 4.44 17.51 30.93
CA GLY A 4 4.25 17.91 29.53
C GLY A 4 5.15 17.12 28.56
N ARG A 5 6.38 16.81 28.99
CA ARG A 5 7.33 16.01 28.21
C ARG A 5 6.86 14.56 28.04
N ILE A 6 6.32 13.95 29.10
CA ILE A 6 5.76 12.58 29.06
C ILE A 6 4.50 12.50 28.18
N LYS A 7 3.57 13.47 28.27
CA LYS A 7 2.40 13.52 27.38
C LYS A 7 2.78 13.65 25.90
N ASN A 8 3.80 14.46 25.59
CA ASN A 8 4.30 14.60 24.22
C ASN A 8 4.95 13.31 23.71
N LEU A 9 5.75 12.63 24.54
CA LEU A 9 6.33 11.33 24.21
C LEU A 9 5.24 10.28 23.94
N LEU A 10 4.22 10.19 24.81
CA LEU A 10 3.08 9.27 24.63
C LEU A 10 2.28 9.58 23.35
N LYS A 11 2.09 10.88 23.03
CA LYS A 11 1.43 11.31 21.79
C LYS A 11 2.23 10.91 20.55
N LEU A 12 3.55 11.11 20.57
CA LEU A 12 4.44 10.72 19.47
C LEU A 12 4.48 9.20 19.28
N THR A 13 4.56 8.42 20.35
CA THR A 13 4.49 6.95 20.27
C THR A 13 3.16 6.44 19.75
N ASN A 14 2.05 7.13 20.06
CA ASN A 14 0.75 6.80 19.49
C ASN A 14 0.67 7.14 18.00
N LEU A 15 1.21 8.28 17.56
CA LEU A 15 1.21 8.65 16.14
C LEU A 15 2.05 7.69 15.30
N GLU A 16 3.20 7.24 15.79
CA GLU A 16 4.01 6.22 15.10
C GLU A 16 3.27 4.89 14.99
N ARG A 17 2.56 4.46 16.06
CA ARG A 17 1.72 3.25 16.00
C ARG A 17 0.57 3.39 15.01
N LEU A 18 -0.05 4.57 14.92
CA LEU A 18 -1.09 4.83 13.93
C LEU A 18 -0.54 4.94 12.51
N LYS A 19 0.72 5.39 12.35
CA LYS A 19 1.41 5.47 11.05
C LYS A 19 1.94 4.12 10.57
N TYR A 20 2.25 3.20 11.48
CA TYR A 20 2.72 1.83 11.17
C TYR A 20 1.95 0.80 12.02
N PRO A 21 0.64 0.62 11.79
CA PRO A 21 -0.21 -0.23 12.62
C PRO A 21 0.18 -1.71 12.62
N ILE A 22 0.94 -2.14 11.61
CA ILE A 22 1.47 -3.51 11.47
C ILE A 22 3.01 -3.54 11.43
N GLY A 23 3.66 -2.48 11.91
CA GLY A 23 5.11 -2.30 11.75
C GLY A 23 5.51 -1.90 10.33
N LYS A 24 6.83 -1.81 10.11
CA LYS A 24 7.45 -1.54 8.80
C LYS A 24 7.56 -2.83 7.97
N PRO A 25 7.81 -2.75 6.65
CA PRO A 25 8.09 -3.95 5.86
C PRO A 25 9.27 -4.72 6.48
N ASP A 26 9.09 -6.01 6.64
CA ASP A 26 10.14 -6.96 7.06
C ASP A 26 10.21 -8.06 6.00
N ILE A 27 11.09 -7.86 5.02
CA ILE A 27 11.26 -8.76 3.88
C ILE A 27 12.46 -9.66 4.18
N PRO A 28 12.28 -10.98 4.26
CA PRO A 28 13.38 -11.89 4.56
C PRO A 28 14.39 -11.91 3.41
N THR A 29 15.67 -12.12 3.74
CA THR A 29 16.75 -12.24 2.75
C THR A 29 16.60 -13.46 1.86
N VAL A 30 16.05 -14.56 2.41
CA VAL A 30 15.70 -15.77 1.67
C VAL A 30 14.19 -15.84 1.56
N ILE A 31 13.69 -15.76 0.33
CA ILE A 31 12.28 -15.78 0.00
C ILE A 31 11.96 -17.12 -0.67
N SER A 32 11.13 -17.94 -0.03
CA SER A 32 10.69 -19.23 -0.58
C SER A 32 9.48 -19.08 -1.51
N SER A 33 9.24 -20.07 -2.35
CA SER A 33 8.07 -20.11 -3.24
C SER A 33 6.75 -20.12 -2.45
N GLU A 34 6.70 -20.78 -1.28
CA GLU A 34 5.54 -20.72 -0.38
C GLU A 34 5.28 -19.29 0.08
N LYS A 35 6.33 -18.55 0.45
CA LYS A 35 6.19 -17.16 0.90
C LYS A 35 5.69 -16.24 -0.22
N ILE A 36 6.18 -16.44 -1.44
CA ILE A 36 5.70 -15.72 -2.62
C ILE A 36 4.22 -16.02 -2.86
N ASN A 37 3.80 -17.28 -2.75
CA ASN A 37 2.41 -17.67 -2.89
C ASN A 37 1.50 -17.03 -1.82
N GLU A 38 1.93 -16.99 -0.55
CA GLU A 38 1.21 -16.28 0.51
C GLU A 38 1.00 -14.79 0.17
N TRP A 39 2.05 -14.13 -0.34
CA TRP A 39 1.96 -12.73 -0.72
C TRP A 39 1.07 -12.51 -1.95
N ILE A 40 1.13 -13.39 -2.95
CA ILE A 40 0.22 -13.33 -4.11
C ILE A 40 -1.24 -13.46 -3.67
N ILE A 41 -1.55 -14.34 -2.71
CA ILE A 41 -2.91 -14.46 -2.14
C ILE A 41 -3.34 -13.14 -1.47
N ILE A 42 -2.46 -12.48 -0.73
CA ILE A 42 -2.77 -11.17 -0.14
C ILE A 42 -3.11 -10.14 -1.23
N LEU A 43 -2.33 -10.08 -2.31
CA LEU A 43 -2.63 -9.20 -3.45
C LEU A 43 -3.97 -9.58 -4.11
N GLU A 44 -4.26 -10.87 -4.28
CA GLU A 44 -5.50 -11.35 -4.90
C GLU A 44 -6.75 -10.96 -4.10
N GLU A 45 -6.70 -11.08 -2.77
CA GLU A 45 -7.84 -10.81 -1.90
C GLU A 45 -8.03 -9.32 -1.56
N PHE A 46 -6.98 -8.51 -1.67
CA PHE A 46 -6.97 -7.13 -1.20
C PHE A 46 -8.12 -6.26 -1.74
N PRO A 47 -8.42 -6.21 -3.06
CA PRO A 47 -9.49 -5.34 -3.57
C PRO A 47 -10.86 -5.66 -2.97
N ALA A 48 -11.20 -6.95 -2.85
CA ALA A 48 -12.48 -7.39 -2.29
C ALA A 48 -12.58 -7.10 -0.79
N LYS A 49 -11.49 -7.32 -0.04
CA LYS A 49 -11.42 -6.99 1.39
C LYS A 49 -11.58 -5.48 1.62
N LEU A 50 -10.88 -4.66 0.83
CA LEU A 50 -10.96 -3.21 0.94
C LEU A 50 -12.37 -2.70 0.60
N GLU A 51 -12.97 -3.19 -0.50
CA GLU A 51 -14.34 -2.85 -0.89
C GLU A 51 -15.33 -3.19 0.22
N LEU A 52 -15.24 -4.38 0.81
CA LEU A 52 -16.09 -4.79 1.93
C LEU A 52 -15.94 -3.90 3.16
N LEU A 53 -14.71 -3.47 3.48
CA LEU A 53 -14.42 -2.62 4.63
C LEU A 53 -15.06 -1.22 4.50
N VAL A 54 -15.16 -0.69 3.26
CA VAL A 54 -15.53 0.71 3.03
C VAL A 54 -16.92 0.92 2.42
N LYS A 55 -17.59 -0.15 1.97
CA LYS A 55 -18.85 -0.08 1.20
C LYS A 55 -19.98 0.71 1.87
N ASN A 56 -20.02 0.78 3.20
CA ASN A 56 -21.09 1.40 3.98
C ASN A 56 -20.67 2.75 4.60
N LEU A 57 -19.49 3.27 4.26
CA LEU A 57 -19.02 4.52 4.84
C LEU A 57 -19.77 5.72 4.24
N SER A 58 -20.18 6.65 5.11
CA SER A 58 -20.73 7.93 4.70
C SER A 58 -19.65 8.86 4.14
N GLU A 59 -20.06 9.92 3.45
CA GLU A 59 -19.14 10.96 2.96
C GLU A 59 -18.30 11.59 4.08
N GLU A 60 -18.88 11.80 5.27
CA GLU A 60 -18.15 12.29 6.44
C GLU A 60 -17.07 11.30 6.89
N GLN A 61 -17.40 10.00 6.94
CA GLN A 61 -16.45 8.95 7.32
C GLN A 61 -15.33 8.81 6.29
N LEU A 62 -15.64 8.87 5.00
CA LEU A 62 -14.65 8.85 3.91
C LEU A 62 -13.69 10.04 3.97
N ASN A 63 -14.17 11.20 4.42
CA ASN A 63 -13.37 12.42 4.55
C ASN A 63 -12.68 12.55 5.92
N THR A 64 -12.82 11.56 6.80
CA THR A 64 -12.15 11.54 8.11
C THR A 64 -10.70 11.09 7.99
N LEU A 65 -9.78 11.81 8.65
CA LEU A 65 -8.35 11.46 8.70
C LEU A 65 -8.11 10.20 9.55
N TYR A 66 -7.30 9.26 9.08
CA TYR A 66 -6.97 8.04 9.84
C TYR A 66 -6.09 8.32 11.08
N ARG A 67 -5.37 9.46 11.08
CA ARG A 67 -4.62 10.01 12.21
C ARG A 67 -4.44 11.52 12.07
N ASP A 68 -4.04 12.19 13.15
CA ASP A 68 -3.64 13.61 13.10
C ASP A 68 -2.53 13.83 12.05
N GLY A 69 -2.74 14.78 11.14
CA GLY A 69 -1.81 15.08 10.03
C GLY A 69 -1.60 13.91 9.07
N GLY A 70 -2.52 12.94 9.04
CA GLY A 70 -2.58 11.86 8.06
C GLY A 70 -3.50 12.19 6.90
N TRP A 71 -3.76 11.17 6.08
CA TRP A 71 -4.72 11.24 4.97
C TRP A 71 -6.13 10.86 5.42
N SER A 72 -7.14 11.32 4.67
CA SER A 72 -8.50 10.80 4.79
C SER A 72 -8.59 9.35 4.32
N VAL A 73 -9.66 8.64 4.71
CA VAL A 73 -9.94 7.30 4.17
C VAL A 73 -10.01 7.33 2.65
N ARG A 74 -10.66 8.35 2.07
CA ARG A 74 -10.74 8.56 0.62
C ARG A 74 -9.35 8.67 -0.03
N GLN A 75 -8.49 9.54 0.50
CA GLN A 75 -7.13 9.71 0.00
C GLN A 75 -6.31 8.41 0.10
N VAL A 76 -6.46 7.63 1.18
CA VAL A 76 -5.79 6.32 1.32
C VAL A 76 -6.24 5.34 0.21
N ILE A 77 -7.53 5.29 -0.10
CA ILE A 77 -8.07 4.40 -1.16
C ILE A 77 -7.54 4.81 -2.54
N HIS A 78 -7.52 6.12 -2.84
CA HIS A 78 -6.96 6.62 -4.11
C HIS A 78 -5.46 6.33 -4.20
N HIS A 79 -4.70 6.59 -3.12
CA HIS A 79 -3.27 6.25 -3.05
C HIS A 79 -2.99 4.77 -3.30
N CYS A 80 -3.81 3.86 -2.77
CA CYS A 80 -3.64 2.44 -3.06
C CYS A 80 -3.72 2.16 -4.57
N ALA A 81 -4.68 2.75 -5.28
CA ALA A 81 -4.78 2.58 -6.73
C ALA A 81 -3.55 3.14 -7.46
N ASP A 82 -3.10 4.33 -7.11
CA ASP A 82 -1.94 5.00 -7.74
C ASP A 82 -0.63 4.26 -7.49
N SER A 83 -0.38 3.89 -6.23
CA SER A 83 0.82 3.16 -5.80
C SER A 83 0.91 1.80 -6.48
N HIS A 84 -0.22 1.08 -6.56
CA HIS A 84 -0.25 -0.26 -7.14
C HIS A 84 -0.10 -0.19 -8.67
N HIS A 85 -0.65 0.84 -9.33
CA HIS A 85 -0.45 1.07 -10.75
C HIS A 85 1.01 1.32 -11.09
N ASN A 86 1.68 2.16 -10.29
CA ASN A 86 3.12 2.39 -10.41
C ASN A 86 3.90 1.08 -10.23
N SER A 87 3.56 0.27 -9.23
CA SER A 87 4.22 -1.04 -9.02
C SER A 87 4.06 -1.98 -10.20
N TYR A 88 2.83 -2.17 -10.69
CA TYR A 88 2.57 -3.03 -11.83
C TYR A 88 3.38 -2.62 -13.06
N THR A 89 3.57 -1.31 -13.25
CA THR A 89 4.44 -0.76 -14.31
C THR A 89 5.91 -1.13 -14.07
N ARG A 90 6.41 -1.05 -12.83
CA ARG A 90 7.77 -1.48 -12.47
C ARG A 90 8.00 -2.98 -12.73
N PHE A 91 7.00 -3.82 -12.46
CA PHE A 91 7.04 -5.24 -12.84
C PHE A 91 7.23 -5.40 -14.35
N LYS A 92 6.49 -4.65 -15.16
CA LYS A 92 6.64 -4.71 -16.63
C LYS A 92 8.03 -4.27 -17.08
N TRP A 93 8.56 -3.17 -16.54
CA TRP A 93 9.92 -2.73 -16.86
C TRP A 93 10.97 -3.76 -16.48
N ALA A 94 10.99 -4.23 -15.23
CA ALA A 94 11.98 -5.22 -14.77
C ALA A 94 11.92 -6.54 -15.56
N LEU A 95 10.75 -6.94 -16.07
CA LEU A 95 10.62 -8.16 -16.88
C LEU A 95 11.12 -8.00 -18.32
N THR A 96 11.22 -6.78 -18.83
CA THR A 96 11.45 -6.47 -20.25
C THR A 96 12.68 -5.62 -20.52
N GLU A 97 13.33 -5.11 -19.47
CA GLU A 97 14.53 -4.27 -19.53
C GLU A 97 15.59 -4.81 -18.56
N GLU A 98 16.86 -4.56 -18.86
CA GLU A 98 17.98 -4.95 -18.00
C GLU A 98 18.16 -3.94 -16.86
N GLU A 99 17.75 -4.31 -15.66
CA GLU A 99 17.90 -3.54 -14.41
C GLU A 99 17.50 -2.05 -14.52
N PRO A 100 16.27 -1.75 -14.99
CA PRO A 100 15.87 -0.37 -15.28
C PRO A 100 15.83 0.48 -14.01
N VAL A 101 16.26 1.75 -14.13
CA VAL A 101 16.05 2.77 -13.09
C VAL A 101 14.62 3.26 -13.16
N ILE A 102 13.83 3.02 -12.11
CA ILE A 102 12.40 3.38 -12.12
C ILE A 102 12.20 4.86 -11.81
N LYS A 103 11.07 5.40 -12.28
CA LYS A 103 10.61 6.72 -11.89
C LYS A 103 9.93 6.69 -10.52
N THR A 104 10.41 7.52 -9.59
CA THR A 104 9.70 7.82 -8.34
C THR A 104 8.62 8.88 -8.57
N TYR A 105 7.66 8.95 -7.65
CA TYR A 105 6.60 9.95 -7.68
C TYR A 105 6.38 10.51 -6.28
N TYR A 106 5.92 11.77 -6.23
CA TYR A 106 5.64 12.46 -4.98
C TYR A 106 4.26 12.06 -4.45
N GLU A 107 4.14 10.88 -3.83
CA GLU A 107 2.87 10.34 -3.32
C GLU A 107 2.09 11.36 -2.47
N ALA A 108 2.77 12.09 -1.59
CA ALA A 108 2.16 13.12 -0.76
C ALA A 108 1.59 14.27 -1.58
N ARG A 109 2.18 14.61 -2.73
CA ARG A 109 1.63 15.65 -3.63
C ARG A 109 0.47 15.10 -4.47
N TRP A 110 0.51 13.83 -4.85
CA TRP A 110 -0.59 13.16 -5.58
C TRP A 110 -1.85 13.11 -4.71
N ALA A 111 -1.72 12.70 -3.45
CA ALA A 111 -2.83 12.69 -2.49
C ALA A 111 -3.46 14.07 -2.26
N GLU A 112 -2.74 15.16 -2.55
CA GLU A 112 -3.24 16.53 -2.38
C GLU A 112 -4.02 17.07 -3.59
N LEU A 113 -4.00 16.36 -4.72
CA LEU A 113 -4.77 16.72 -5.92
C LEU A 113 -6.28 16.62 -5.67
N PHE A 114 -7.05 17.37 -6.46
CA PHE A 114 -8.50 17.50 -6.25
C PHE A 114 -9.23 16.16 -6.36
N ASP A 115 -8.83 15.32 -7.32
CA ASP A 115 -9.43 14.01 -7.56
C ASP A 115 -9.18 13.05 -6.38
N SER A 116 -7.97 13.05 -5.82
CA SER A 116 -7.66 12.26 -4.61
C SER A 116 -8.42 12.72 -3.36
N LYS A 117 -8.89 13.99 -3.34
CA LYS A 117 -9.63 14.56 -2.20
C LYS A 117 -11.14 14.47 -2.34
N THR A 118 -11.68 14.41 -3.55
CA THR A 118 -13.14 14.54 -3.76
C THR A 118 -13.75 13.52 -4.71
N ALA A 119 -12.95 12.76 -5.48
CA ALA A 119 -13.52 11.81 -6.42
C ALA A 119 -14.23 10.65 -5.69
N PRO A 120 -15.26 10.03 -6.30
CA PRO A 120 -15.89 8.83 -5.75
C PRO A 120 -14.87 7.68 -5.59
N ILE A 121 -14.84 7.06 -4.40
CA ILE A 121 -13.90 5.96 -4.11
C ILE A 121 -14.08 4.76 -5.04
N GLN A 122 -15.26 4.60 -5.65
CA GLN A 122 -15.56 3.51 -6.58
C GLN A 122 -14.63 3.53 -7.81
N LEU A 123 -14.13 4.70 -8.23
CA LEU A 123 -13.17 4.78 -9.34
C LEU A 123 -11.88 4.01 -9.00
N SER A 124 -11.36 4.19 -7.80
CA SER A 124 -10.17 3.50 -7.33
C SER A 124 -10.43 2.05 -6.95
N LEU A 125 -11.59 1.72 -6.37
CA LEU A 125 -11.95 0.31 -6.10
C LEU A 125 -12.06 -0.50 -7.40
N ASN A 126 -12.71 0.05 -8.43
CA ASN A 126 -12.80 -0.58 -9.75
C ASN A 126 -11.42 -0.73 -10.41
N SER A 127 -10.60 0.32 -10.34
CA SER A 127 -9.21 0.29 -10.84
C SER A 127 -8.38 -0.79 -10.15
N LEU A 128 -8.40 -0.84 -8.82
CA LEU A 128 -7.71 -1.85 -8.02
C LEU A 128 -8.17 -3.27 -8.38
N LYS A 129 -9.48 -3.50 -8.52
CA LYS A 129 -10.02 -4.81 -8.89
C LYS A 129 -9.47 -5.30 -10.23
N ALA A 130 -9.53 -4.45 -11.27
CA ALA A 130 -9.02 -4.79 -12.59
C ALA A 130 -7.49 -4.95 -12.59
N LEU A 131 -6.79 -4.03 -11.93
CA LEU A 131 -5.33 -4.04 -11.83
C LEU A 131 -4.81 -5.29 -11.13
N HIS A 132 -5.34 -5.63 -9.95
CA HIS A 132 -4.91 -6.79 -9.18
C HIS A 132 -5.24 -8.10 -9.90
N ALA A 133 -6.37 -8.20 -10.60
CA ALA A 133 -6.66 -9.38 -11.42
C ALA A 133 -5.57 -9.59 -12.50
N LYS A 134 -5.18 -8.53 -13.22
CA LYS A 134 -4.09 -8.60 -14.20
C LYS A 134 -2.73 -8.87 -13.57
N TRP A 135 -2.46 -8.25 -12.42
CA TRP A 135 -1.19 -8.36 -11.74
C TRP A 135 -0.99 -9.75 -11.17
N VAL A 136 -1.98 -10.29 -10.44
CA VAL A 136 -1.95 -11.66 -9.92
C VAL A 136 -1.83 -12.69 -11.05
N TYR A 137 -2.55 -12.50 -12.16
CA TYR A 137 -2.41 -13.36 -13.33
C TYR A 137 -0.98 -13.36 -13.88
N LEU A 138 -0.34 -12.20 -13.98
CA LEU A 138 1.08 -12.09 -14.34
C LEU A 138 1.97 -12.82 -13.33
N LEU A 139 1.81 -12.57 -12.03
CA LEU A 139 2.66 -13.12 -10.97
C LEU A 139 2.60 -14.65 -10.92
N LYS A 140 1.42 -15.25 -11.09
CA LYS A 140 1.22 -16.71 -11.13
C LYS A 140 1.90 -17.40 -12.32
N GLY A 141 2.29 -16.64 -13.35
CA GLY A 141 2.98 -17.15 -14.54
C GLY A 141 4.49 -16.88 -14.59
N LEU A 142 5.07 -16.24 -13.56
CA LEU A 142 6.50 -15.94 -13.54
C LEU A 142 7.32 -17.18 -13.16
N THR A 143 8.47 -17.33 -13.81
CA THR A 143 9.48 -18.33 -13.44
C THR A 143 10.34 -17.84 -12.27
N ASP A 144 11.13 -18.73 -11.65
CA ASP A 144 12.10 -18.34 -10.64
C ASP A 144 13.14 -17.34 -11.17
N ASP A 145 13.55 -17.48 -12.44
CA ASP A 145 14.47 -16.55 -13.10
C ASP A 145 13.82 -15.16 -13.28
N ASP A 146 12.55 -15.11 -13.70
CA ASP A 146 11.81 -13.85 -13.78
C ASP A 146 11.66 -13.18 -12.41
N LEU A 147 11.39 -13.96 -11.35
CA LEU A 147 11.25 -13.47 -9.98
C LEU A 147 12.55 -12.87 -9.43
N ASN A 148 13.71 -13.30 -9.96
CA ASN A 148 15.02 -12.76 -9.62
C ASN A 148 15.42 -11.52 -10.45
N LYS A 149 14.67 -11.17 -11.51
CA LYS A 149 14.88 -9.89 -12.21
C LYS A 149 14.64 -8.72 -11.26
N CYS A 150 15.32 -7.62 -11.54
CA CYS A 150 15.38 -6.48 -10.64
C CYS A 150 15.09 -5.17 -11.35
N PHE A 151 14.70 -4.17 -10.57
CA PHE A 151 14.78 -2.77 -10.96
C PHE A 151 15.62 -2.00 -9.95
N ILE A 152 16.06 -0.81 -10.32
CA ILE A 152 16.84 0.08 -9.46
C ILE A 152 15.93 1.22 -8.98
N HIS A 153 15.76 1.32 -7.66
CA HIS A 153 15.13 2.49 -7.04
C HIS A 153 16.14 3.65 -6.99
N PRO A 154 15.82 4.84 -7.55
CA PRO A 154 16.80 5.91 -7.69
C PRO A 154 17.21 6.51 -6.34
N ASP A 155 16.31 6.51 -5.35
CA ASP A 155 16.67 6.89 -3.98
C ASP A 155 17.54 5.76 -3.40
N GLY A 156 18.83 6.05 -3.19
CA GLY A 156 19.80 5.10 -2.64
C GLY A 156 20.43 4.14 -3.64
N ASN A 157 20.01 4.17 -4.92
CA ASN A 157 20.44 3.23 -5.96
C ASN A 157 20.24 1.75 -5.53
N GLU A 158 19.11 1.50 -4.85
CA GLU A 158 18.79 0.21 -4.26
C GLU A 158 18.24 -0.73 -5.34
N LYS A 159 18.83 -1.93 -5.43
CA LYS A 159 18.36 -2.98 -6.33
C LYS A 159 17.26 -3.76 -5.64
N VAL A 160 16.09 -3.82 -6.25
CA VAL A 160 14.91 -4.51 -5.72
C VAL A 160 14.50 -5.59 -6.71
N SER A 161 14.52 -6.85 -6.26
CA SER A 161 14.05 -7.98 -7.06
C SER A 161 12.53 -8.05 -7.11
N LEU A 162 11.98 -8.69 -8.13
CA LEU A 162 10.53 -8.82 -8.27
C LEU A 162 9.91 -9.61 -7.11
N LYS A 163 10.56 -10.68 -6.63
CA LYS A 163 10.10 -11.40 -5.43
C LYS A 163 10.08 -10.54 -4.16
N GLU A 164 11.06 -9.65 -3.97
CA GLU A 164 11.03 -8.69 -2.86
C GLU A 164 9.88 -7.69 -3.02
N ASN A 165 9.67 -7.18 -4.24
CA ASN A 165 8.62 -6.22 -4.52
C ASN A 165 7.21 -6.81 -4.33
N ILE A 166 7.00 -8.11 -4.58
CA ILE A 166 5.74 -8.80 -4.22
C ILE A 166 5.49 -8.69 -2.70
N GLY A 167 6.50 -8.98 -1.88
CA GLY A 167 6.40 -8.88 -0.42
C GLY A 167 6.17 -7.45 0.08
N ILE A 168 6.86 -6.48 -0.50
CA ILE A 168 6.66 -5.05 -0.19
C ILE A 168 5.20 -4.66 -0.43
N TYR A 169 4.62 -5.06 -1.57
CA TYR A 169 3.24 -4.70 -1.89
C TYR A 169 2.19 -5.53 -1.14
N ALA A 170 2.50 -6.76 -0.72
CA ALA A 170 1.66 -7.50 0.22
C ALA A 170 1.60 -6.80 1.60
N TRP A 171 2.74 -6.31 2.10
CA TRP A 171 2.77 -5.46 3.29
C TRP A 171 1.98 -4.16 3.05
N HIS A 172 2.19 -3.47 1.92
CA HIS A 172 1.52 -2.21 1.60
C HIS A 172 -0.02 -2.35 1.58
N CYS A 173 -0.54 -3.43 1.00
CA CYS A 173 -1.95 -3.79 1.03
C CYS A 173 -2.48 -3.87 2.48
N ASN A 174 -1.84 -4.71 3.31
CA ASN A 174 -2.26 -4.90 4.70
C ASN A 174 -2.09 -3.63 5.54
N HIS A 175 -1.05 -2.86 5.28
CA HIS A 175 -0.73 -1.62 5.97
C HIS A 175 -1.82 -0.57 5.79
N HIS A 176 -2.20 -0.27 4.54
CA HIS A 176 -3.25 0.71 4.27
C HIS A 176 -4.64 0.20 4.61
N TYR A 177 -4.90 -1.12 4.49
CA TYR A 177 -6.10 -1.72 5.05
C TYR A 177 -6.22 -1.45 6.55
N GLN A 178 -5.12 -1.63 7.30
CA GLN A 178 -5.13 -1.40 8.75
C GLN A 178 -5.24 0.07 9.14
N HIS A 179 -4.74 1.02 8.35
CA HIS A 179 -5.03 2.43 8.59
C HIS A 179 -6.54 2.71 8.64
N ILE A 180 -7.29 2.17 7.67
CA ILE A 180 -8.74 2.35 7.61
C ILE A 180 -9.41 1.55 8.73
N ASN A 181 -9.12 0.25 8.84
CA ASN A 181 -9.74 -0.65 9.81
C ASN A 181 -9.58 -0.16 11.26
N GLN A 182 -8.39 0.31 11.65
CA GLN A 182 -8.15 0.84 13.00
C GLN A 182 -8.95 2.12 13.25
N LEU A 183 -9.05 3.02 12.26
CA LEU A 183 -9.91 4.19 12.37
C LEU A 183 -11.37 3.77 12.61
N LEU A 184 -11.89 2.82 11.83
CA LEU A 184 -13.28 2.36 11.97
C LEU A 184 -13.53 1.75 13.37
N LEU A 185 -12.60 0.94 13.88
CA LEU A 185 -12.66 0.37 15.23
C LEU A 185 -12.67 1.47 16.32
N ILE A 186 -11.75 2.43 16.23
CA ILE A 186 -11.63 3.53 17.21
C ILE A 186 -12.90 4.39 17.22
N LYS A 187 -13.50 4.63 16.04
CA LYS A 187 -14.71 5.42 15.87
C LYS A 187 -16.01 4.62 16.08
N LYS A 188 -15.92 3.30 16.27
CA LYS A 188 -17.05 2.37 16.42
C LYS A 188 -18.00 2.39 15.21
N TRP A 189 -17.42 2.29 14.03
CA TRP A 189 -18.14 2.25 12.74
C TRP A 189 -18.25 0.84 12.14
N LEU A 190 -17.76 -0.18 12.86
CA LEU A 190 -17.90 -1.60 12.55
C LEU A 190 -18.97 -2.26 13.44
#